data_AF-A0A4Q1AVJ9-F1
#
_entry.id   AF-A0A4Q1AVJ9-F1
#
_cell.length_a   1.000
_cell.length_b   1.000
_cell.length_c   1.000
_cell.angle_alpha   90.00
_cell.angle_beta   90.00
_cell.angle_gamma   90.00
#
_symmetry.space_group_name_H-M   'P 1'
#
loop_
_entity.id
_entity.type
_entity.pdbx_description
1 polymer ?
#
loop_
_entity_poly.entity_id
_entity_poly.type
_entity_poly.pdbx_seq_one_letter_code
_entity_poly.pdbx_strand_id
1 'polypeptide(L)' 'MAKELKEKKVAKIAKKAAKKVAKKKDVKKVAKKVTKKVLKLKPTKVKKAKKAAKKVAKKAA' A
#
# COMPACT_ATOMS: atom_id res chain seq x y z
N MET A 1 -20.65 4.04 10.76
CA MET A 1 -19.59 4.43 9.79
C MET A 1 -18.40 3.50 9.90
N ALA A 2 -17.93 2.94 8.78
CA ALA A 2 -16.71 2.12 8.80
C ALA A 2 -15.50 3.04 9.00
N LYS A 3 -14.82 2.94 10.15
CA LYS A 3 -13.60 3.71 10.42
C LYS A 3 -12.55 3.41 9.34
N GLU A 4 -11.97 4.47 8.79
CA GLU A 4 -10.86 4.34 7.83
C GLU A 4 -9.71 3.55 8.44
N LEU A 5 -8.99 2.80 7.60
CA LEU A 5 -7.81 2.08 8.06
C LEU A 5 -6.70 3.06 8.45
N LYS A 6 -6.29 2.98 9.72
CA LYS A 6 -5.15 3.73 10.26
C LYS A 6 -3.92 3.58 9.36
N GLU A 7 -3.19 4.67 9.18
CA GLU A 7 -2.01 4.76 8.33
C GLU A 7 -0.95 3.70 8.64
N LYS A 8 -0.71 3.40 9.93
CA LYS A 8 0.21 2.32 10.36
C LYS A 8 -0.13 0.96 9.75
N LYS A 9 -1.42 0.61 9.60
CA LYS A 9 -1.85 -0.65 8.97
C LYS A 9 -1.64 -0.63 7.45
N VAL A 10 -1.94 0.49 6.80
CA VAL A 10 -1.74 0.68 5.36
C VAL A 10 -0.24 0.62 5.01
N ALA A 11 0.61 1.23 5.83
CA ALA A 11 2.07 1.17 5.69
C ALA A 11 2.63 -0.25 5.77
N LYS A 12 2.17 -1.08 6.71
CA LYS A 12 2.57 -2.49 6.79
C LYS A 12 2.17 -3.27 5.53
N ILE A 13 0.97 -3.02 4.98
CA ILE A 13 0.49 -3.65 3.74
C ILE A 13 1.32 -3.19 2.54
N ALA A 14 1.57 -1.89 2.41
CA ALA A 14 2.38 -1.32 1.34
C ALA A 14 3.82 -1.86 1.36
N LYS A 15 4.45 -1.98 2.53
CA LYS A 15 5.80 -2.53 2.67
C LYS A 15 5.86 -4.01 2.26
N LYS A 16 4.84 -4.81 2.63
CA LYS A 16 4.73 -6.22 2.19
C LYS A 16 4.51 -6.32 0.68
N ALA A 17 3.70 -5.44 0.09
CA ALA A 17 3.47 -5.41 -1.35
C ALA A 17 4.74 -4.97 -2.10
N ALA A 18 5.40 -3.88 -1.68
CA ALA A 18 6.62 -3.37 -2.30
C ALA A 18 7.76 -4.39 -2.25
N LYS A 19 7.94 -5.13 -1.14
CA LYS A 19 8.93 -6.22 -1.05
C LYS A 19 8.74 -7.34 -2.08
N LYS A 20 7.51 -7.55 -2.58
CA LYS A 20 7.21 -8.62 -3.55
C LYS A 20 7.40 -8.19 -5.00
N VAL A 21 7.53 -6.90 -5.29
CA VAL A 21 7.52 -6.38 -6.66
C VAL A 21 8.76 -5.52 -6.96
N ALA A 22 9.29 -4.81 -5.97
CA ALA A 22 10.44 -3.92 -6.15
C ALA A 22 11.76 -4.61 -5.77
N LYS A 23 12.85 -4.28 -6.49
CA LYS A 23 14.22 -4.64 -6.11
C LYS A 23 14.56 -4.04 -4.74
N LYS A 24 15.44 -4.68 -3.96
CA LYS A 24 15.76 -4.31 -2.55
C LYS A 24 16.02 -2.80 -2.35
N LYS A 25 16.67 -2.15 -3.32
CA LYS A 25 17.02 -0.71 -3.28
C LYS A 25 15.80 0.22 -3.34
N ASP A 26 14.71 -0.18 -4.01
CA ASP A 26 13.56 0.69 -4.31
C ASP A 26 12.36 0.49 -3.38
N VAL A 27 12.39 -0.55 -2.53
CA VAL A 27 11.29 -0.91 -1.64
C VAL A 27 10.80 0.28 -0.81
N LYS A 28 11.70 1.16 -0.33
CA LYS A 28 11.34 2.33 0.48
C LYS A 28 10.60 3.40 -0.33
N LYS A 29 11.05 3.68 -1.57
CA LYS A 29 10.41 4.64 -2.49
C LYS A 29 9.06 4.12 -2.97
N VAL A 30 8.99 2.86 -3.39
CA VAL A 30 7.76 2.21 -3.85
C VAL A 30 6.74 2.12 -2.71
N ALA A 31 7.15 1.72 -1.50
CA ALA A 31 6.25 1.69 -0.35
C ALA A 31 5.65 3.06 -0.03
N LYS A 32 6.43 4.15 -0.07
CA LYS A 32 5.93 5.53 0.14
C LYS A 32 4.91 5.96 -0.93
N LYS A 33 5.14 5.63 -2.20
CA LYS A 33 4.20 5.91 -3.30
C LYS A 33 2.90 5.11 -3.12
N VAL A 34 3.02 3.83 -2.75
CA VAL A 34 1.88 2.94 -2.52
C VAL A 34 1.06 3.40 -1.32
N THR A 35 1.67 3.75 -0.18
CA THR A 35 0.92 4.26 0.98
C THR A 35 0.14 5.52 0.63
N LYS A 36 0.77 6.53 0.02
CA LYS A 36 0.09 7.78 -0.36
C LYS A 36 -1.12 7.51 -1.26
N LYS A 37 -0.97 6.67 -2.30
CA LYS A 37 -2.09 6.33 -3.22
C LYS A 37 -3.18 5.50 -2.54
N VAL A 38 -2.82 4.58 -1.65
CA VAL A 38 -3.81 3.75 -0.94
C VAL A 38 -4.57 4.54 0.13
N LEU A 39 -3.93 5.50 0.81
CA LEU A 39 -4.60 6.38 1.78
C LEU A 39 -5.61 7.31 1.11
N LYS A 40 -5.30 7.85 -0.08
CA LYS A 40 -6.25 8.65 -0.87
C LYS A 40 -7.54 7.90 -1.23
N LEU A 41 -7.47 6.57 -1.32
CA LEU A 41 -8.63 5.71 -1.60
C LEU A 41 -9.50 5.43 -0.37
N LYS A 42 -9.15 6.00 0.80
CA LYS A 42 -9.88 5.88 2.08
C LYS A 42 -10.43 4.46 2.33
N PRO A 43 -9.58 3.42 2.27
CA PRO A 43 -10.06 2.05 2.36
C PRO A 43 -10.56 1.75 3.78
N THR A 44 -11.81 1.36 3.87
CA THR A 44 -12.45 0.97 5.13
C THR A 44 -12.19 -0.49 5.48
N LYS A 45 -11.94 -1.35 4.48
CA LYS A 45 -11.71 -2.79 4.64
C LYS A 45 -10.27 -3.19 4.28
N VAL A 46 -9.67 -4.07 5.10
CA VAL A 46 -8.29 -4.57 4.88
C VAL A 46 -8.14 -5.27 3.53
N LYS A 47 -9.17 -6.02 3.11
CA LYS A 47 -9.19 -6.71 1.80
C LYS A 47 -9.10 -5.71 0.64
N LYS A 48 -9.79 -4.56 0.73
CA LYS A 48 -9.71 -3.48 -0.27
C LYS A 48 -8.32 -2.83 -0.28
N ALA A 49 -7.76 -2.53 0.89
CA ALA A 49 -6.40 -1.98 1.01
C ALA A 49 -5.32 -2.91 0.43
N LYS A 50 -5.40 -4.23 0.69
CA LYS A 50 -4.48 -5.23 0.09
C LYS A 50 -4.58 -5.27 -1.44
N LYS A 51 -5.80 -5.30 -2.00
CA LYS A 51 -6.00 -5.30 -3.46
C LYS A 51 -5.46 -4.03 -4.10
N ALA A 52 -5.77 -2.86 -3.52
CA ALA A 52 -5.28 -1.57 -3.99
C ALA A 52 -3.74 -1.50 -3.93
N ALA A 53 -3.14 -1.88 -2.80
CA ALA A 53 -1.70 -1.89 -2.63
C ALA A 53 -1.00 -2.80 -3.66
N LYS A 54 -1.55 -3.97 -3.99
CA LYS A 54 -1.00 -4.87 -5.03
C LYS A 54 -1.04 -4.23 -6.42
N LYS A 55 -2.18 -3.64 -6.82
CA LYS A 55 -2.32 -2.94 -8.11
C LYS A 55 -1.37 -1.76 -8.21
N VAL A 56 -1.28 -0.94 -7.15
CA VAL A 56 -0.41 0.25 -7.14
C VAL A 56 1.06 -0.15 -7.13
N ALA A 57 1.45 -1.17 -6.35
CA ALA A 57 2.82 -1.66 -6.33
C ALA A 57 3.25 -2.21 -7.70
N LYS A 58 2.37 -2.92 -8.43
CA LYS A 58 2.65 -3.41 -9.79
C LYS A 58 2.77 -2.30 -10.83
N LYS A 59 2.08 -1.17 -10.65
CA LYS A 59 2.22 0.02 -11.52
C LYS A 59 3.42 0.92 -11.16
N ALA A 60 4.05 0.69 -10.00
CA ALA A 60 5.08 1.57 -9.44
C ALA A 60 6.45 0.92 -9.33
N ALA A 61 6.54 -0.39 -9.54
CA ALA A 61 7.76 -1.13 -9.81
C ALA A 61 8.01 -1.12 -11.32
#